data_AF-X1SHJ9-F1
#
_entry.id   AF-X1SHJ9-F1
#
_cell.length_a   1.000
_cell.length_b   1.000
_cell.length_c   1.000
_cell.angle_alpha   90.00
_cell.angle_beta   90.00
_cell.angle_gamma   90.00
#
_symmetry.space_group_name_H-M   'P 1'
#
loop_
_entity.id
_entity.type
_entity.pdbx_description
1 polymer ?
#
loop_
_entity_poly.entity_id
_entity_poly.type
_entity_poly.pdbx_seq_one_letter_code
_entity_poly.pdbx_strand_id
1 'polypeptide(L)'
;MKIKLLEYEAEVEWISPHQAYGLCHPEDTIAVWFTFKEAVASTLSFAIDIEAKDYTKEEFIQIIQVKGENALLDIIQKDAEAREAAIKRDSRRKELNKLTADLGFLLLYGSLLSIGFLLTPGSLL
;
A
#
# COMPACT_ATOMS: atom_id res chain seq x y z
N MET A 1 -22.42 -15.73 3.82
CA MET A 1 -23.61 -14.82 3.74
C MET A 1 -23.25 -13.65 2.85
N LYS A 2 -24.10 -13.23 1.91
CA LYS A 2 -23.77 -12.09 1.02
C LYS A 2 -24.23 -10.76 1.60
N ILE A 3 -23.38 -9.75 1.50
CA ILE A 3 -23.64 -8.38 1.97
C ILE A 3 -23.07 -7.38 0.96
N LYS A 4 -23.66 -6.18 0.89
CA LYS A 4 -23.17 -5.09 0.06
C LYS A 4 -22.48 -4.08 0.96
N LEU A 5 -21.23 -3.74 0.63
CA LEU A 5 -20.44 -2.71 1.32
C LEU A 5 -20.15 -1.59 0.33
N LEU A 6 -20.69 -0.39 0.57
CA LEU A 6 -20.70 0.76 -0.34
C LEU A 6 -21.43 0.42 -1.65
N GLU A 7 -20.73 -0.23 -2.58
CA GLU A 7 -21.29 -0.74 -3.83
C GLU A 7 -20.79 -2.14 -4.20
N TYR A 8 -19.89 -2.71 -3.41
CA TYR A 8 -19.22 -3.98 -3.68
C TYR A 8 -19.96 -5.14 -3.02
N GLU A 9 -20.14 -6.23 -3.76
CA GLU A 9 -20.66 -7.49 -3.23
C GLU A 9 -19.55 -8.23 -2.48
N ALA A 10 -19.77 -8.43 -1.18
CA ALA A 10 -18.88 -9.17 -0.30
C ALA A 10 -19.58 -10.43 0.24
N GLU A 11 -18.80 -11.46 0.50
CA GLU A 11 -19.23 -12.64 1.24
C GLU A 11 -18.64 -12.62 2.65
N VAL A 12 -19.49 -12.74 3.66
CA VAL A 12 -19.07 -13.12 5.01
C VAL A 12 -18.75 -14.61 4.97
N GLU A 13 -17.44 -14.91 4.98
CA GLU A 13 -16.89 -16.26 4.85
C GLU A 13 -16.92 -17.00 6.19
N TRP A 14 -16.43 -16.35 7.24
CA TRP A 14 -16.41 -16.91 8.59
C TRP A 14 -16.50 -15.83 9.65
N ILE A 15 -16.87 -16.28 10.84
CA ILE A 15 -16.99 -15.47 12.06
C ILE A 15 -16.26 -16.24 13.15
N SER A 16 -15.43 -15.56 13.94
CA SER A 16 -14.75 -16.18 15.08
C SER A 16 -14.81 -15.29 16.31
N PRO A 17 -14.98 -15.87 17.51
CA PRO A 17 -14.74 -15.14 18.74
C PRO A 17 -13.25 -14.80 18.84
N HIS A 18 -12.97 -13.59 19.34
CA HIS A 18 -11.67 -13.15 19.79
C HIS A 18 -11.80 -12.81 21.27
N GLN A 19 -11.09 -13.56 22.11
CA GLN A 19 -11.05 -13.27 23.53
C GLN A 19 -10.22 -12.01 23.77
N ALA A 20 -10.59 -11.25 24.80
CA ALA A 20 -9.81 -10.13 25.29
C ALA A 20 -8.36 -10.59 25.54
N TYR A 21 -7.41 -10.03 24.80
CA TYR A 21 -6.01 -10.39 24.88
C TYR A 21 -5.14 -9.13 25.04
N GLY A 22 -4.97 -8.72 26.29
CA GLY A 22 -4.09 -7.62 26.69
C GLY A 22 -4.51 -6.26 26.14
N LEU A 23 -3.53 -5.35 25.97
CA LEU A 23 -3.77 -3.96 25.58
C LEU A 23 -4.35 -3.79 24.16
N CYS A 24 -4.24 -4.80 23.30
CA CYS A 24 -4.67 -4.73 21.91
C CYS A 24 -6.17 -5.02 21.72
N HIS A 25 -6.75 -5.84 22.61
CA HIS A 25 -8.18 -6.18 22.64
C HIS A 25 -8.64 -6.16 24.10
N PRO A 26 -9.06 -4.99 24.62
CA PRO A 26 -9.43 -4.85 26.02
C PRO A 26 -10.74 -5.58 26.38
N GLU A 27 -11.54 -5.93 25.37
CA GLU A 27 -12.84 -6.56 25.50
C GLU A 27 -12.96 -7.73 24.53
N ASP A 28 -13.87 -8.66 24.82
CA ASP A 28 -14.19 -9.77 23.92
C ASP A 28 -14.84 -9.21 22.64
N THR A 29 -14.35 -9.66 21.50
CA THR A 29 -14.86 -9.26 20.19
C THR A 29 -15.25 -10.46 19.35
N ILE A 30 -15.99 -10.18 18.29
CA ILE A 30 -16.31 -11.12 17.22
C ILE A 30 -15.63 -10.59 15.96
N ALA A 31 -14.70 -11.37 15.42
CA ALA A 31 -14.09 -11.10 14.13
C ALA A 31 -15.01 -11.59 13.01
N VAL A 32 -15.27 -10.71 12.05
CA VAL A 32 -16.09 -10.99 10.87
C VAL A 32 -15.21 -10.83 9.64
N TRP A 33 -15.05 -11.91 8.88
CA TRP A 33 -14.20 -11.93 7.70
C TRP A 33 -15.01 -11.73 6.42
N PHE A 34 -14.67 -10.69 5.66
CA PHE A 34 -15.26 -10.40 4.36
C PHE A 34 -14.31 -10.81 3.24
N THR A 35 -14.85 -11.44 2.21
CA THR A 35 -14.15 -11.76 0.97
C THR A 35 -14.87 -11.16 -0.23
N PHE A 36 -14.10 -10.76 -1.23
CA PHE A 36 -14.61 -10.27 -2.50
C PHE A 36 -14.24 -11.22 -3.63
N LYS A 37 -15.13 -11.34 -4.62
CA LYS A 37 -14.84 -12.09 -5.84
C LYS A 37 -13.75 -11.45 -6.69
N GLU A 38 -13.71 -10.12 -6.69
CA GLU A 38 -12.71 -9.30 -7.39
C GLU A 38 -12.05 -8.36 -6.40
N ALA A 39 -10.77 -8.05 -6.62
CA ALA A 39 -10.03 -7.17 -5.73
C ALA A 39 -10.66 -5.76 -5.73
N VAL A 40 -10.89 -5.23 -4.53
CA VAL A 40 -11.29 -3.83 -4.33
C VAL A 40 -10.05 -3.07 -3.86
N ALA A 41 -9.64 -2.06 -4.64
CA ALA A 41 -8.31 -1.46 -4.56
C ALA A 41 -7.20 -2.52 -4.72
N SER A 42 -6.54 -2.91 -3.63
CA SER A 42 -5.52 -3.98 -3.58
C SER A 42 -5.88 -5.13 -2.65
N THR A 43 -7.13 -5.21 -2.19
CA THR A 43 -7.57 -6.15 -1.16
C THR A 43 -8.60 -7.14 -1.69
N LEU A 44 -8.37 -8.43 -1.44
CA LEU A 44 -9.32 -9.52 -1.74
C LEU A 44 -10.19 -9.91 -0.53
N SER A 45 -9.72 -9.61 0.67
CA SER A 45 -10.44 -9.90 1.91
C SER A 45 -9.92 -9.07 3.07
N PHE A 46 -10.77 -8.82 4.05
CA PHE A 46 -10.38 -8.17 5.30
C PHE A 46 -11.30 -8.59 6.44
N ALA A 47 -10.83 -8.39 7.68
CA ALA A 47 -11.63 -8.61 8.87
C ALA A 47 -12.02 -7.30 9.55
N ILE A 48 -13.16 -7.31 10.23
CA ILE A 48 -13.52 -6.30 11.23
C ILE A 48 -13.74 -6.97 12.57
N ASP A 49 -13.53 -6.20 13.65
CA ASP A 49 -13.94 -6.59 14.99
C ASP A 49 -15.22 -5.85 15.41
N ILE A 50 -16.20 -6.61 15.88
CA ILE A 50 -17.41 -6.09 16.53
C ILE A 50 -17.44 -6.52 18.00
N GLU A 51 -18.17 -5.79 18.83
CA GLU A 51 -18.35 -6.11 20.25
C GLU A 51 -19.02 -7.48 20.42
N ALA A 52 -18.58 -8.32 21.35
CA ALA A 52 -19.24 -9.59 21.65
C ALA A 52 -20.47 -9.36 22.55
N LYS A 53 -21.67 -9.40 21.95
CA LYS A 53 -22.96 -9.35 22.68
C LYS A 53 -24.04 -10.12 21.94
N ASP A 54 -25.19 -10.26 22.58
CA ASP A 54 -26.36 -10.89 21.99
C ASP A 54 -27.00 -9.95 20.96
N TYR A 55 -26.77 -10.23 19.68
CA TYR A 55 -27.37 -9.50 18.57
C TYR A 55 -28.62 -10.21 18.06
N THR A 56 -29.64 -9.43 17.69
CA THR A 56 -30.61 -9.89 16.69
C THR A 56 -29.95 -10.00 15.32
N LYS A 57 -30.56 -10.76 14.41
CA LYS A 57 -30.04 -10.92 13.05
C LYS A 57 -29.92 -9.57 12.33
N GLU A 58 -30.92 -8.71 12.48
CA GLU A 58 -30.97 -7.40 11.85
C GLU A 58 -29.90 -6.47 12.42
N GLU A 59 -29.70 -6.44 13.73
CA GLU A 59 -28.64 -5.66 14.37
C GLU A 59 -27.25 -6.14 13.95
N PHE A 60 -27.05 -7.46 13.88
CA PHE A 60 -25.79 -8.04 13.43
C PHE A 60 -25.47 -7.63 11.99
N ILE A 61 -26.44 -7.71 11.08
CA ILE A 61 -26.24 -7.29 9.68
C ILE A 61 -25.94 -5.79 9.59
N GLN A 62 -26.68 -4.95 10.32
CA GLN A 62 -26.45 -3.50 10.31
C GLN A 62 -25.07 -3.13 10.84
N ILE A 63 -24.63 -3.72 11.95
CA ILE A 63 -23.36 -3.35 12.56
C ILE A 63 -22.17 -3.79 11.70
N ILE A 64 -22.22 -5.00 11.13
CA ILE A 64 -21.13 -5.47 10.25
C ILE A 64 -21.11 -4.68 8.94
N GLN A 65 -22.27 -4.22 8.45
CA GLN A 65 -22.33 -3.38 7.26
C GLN A 65 -21.65 -2.03 7.52
N VAL A 66 -22.07 -1.30 8.55
CA VAL A 66 -21.52 0.03 8.87
C VAL A 66 -20.02 -0.05 9.16
N LYS A 67 -19.58 -1.00 9.99
CA LYS A 67 -18.15 -1.17 10.30
C LYS A 67 -17.36 -1.66 9.08
N GLY A 68 -17.93 -2.58 8.28
CA GLY A 68 -17.31 -3.08 7.06
C GLY A 68 -17.12 -1.98 6.02
N GLU A 69 -18.11 -1.10 5.84
CA GLU A 69 -18.03 0.04 4.94
C GLU A 69 -16.95 1.03 5.37
N ASN A 70 -16.89 1.37 6.65
CA ASN A 70 -15.84 2.26 7.17
C ASN A 70 -14.44 1.66 6.99
N ALA A 71 -14.26 0.38 7.31
CA ALA A 71 -12.98 -0.30 7.11
C ALA A 71 -12.58 -0.36 5.62
N LEU A 72 -13.55 -0.58 4.73
CA LEU A 72 -13.30 -0.60 3.29
C LEU A 72 -12.90 0.78 2.75
N LEU A 73 -13.55 1.86 3.23
CA LEU A 73 -13.16 3.23 2.89
C LEU A 73 -11.71 3.51 3.29
N ASP A 74 -11.32 3.14 4.52
CA ASP A 74 -9.95 3.31 5.00
C ASP A 74 -8.93 2.53 4.15
N ILE A 75 -9.27 1.31 3.73
CA ILE A 75 -8.42 0.49 2.85
C ILE A 75 -8.22 1.17 1.50
N ILE A 76 -9.32 1.63 0.87
CA ILE A 76 -9.28 2.30 -0.43
C ILE A 76 -8.45 3.58 -0.35
N GLN A 77 -8.61 4.37 0.72
CA GLN A 77 -7.85 5.59 0.91
C GLN A 77 -6.35 5.31 1.08
N LYS A 78 -5.98 4.36 1.94
CA LYS A 78 -4.57 3.98 2.17
C LYS A 78 -3.91 3.44 0.91
N ASP A 79 -4.65 2.69 0.08
CA ASP A 79 -4.14 2.21 -1.20
C ASP A 79 -3.83 3.36 -2.17
N ALA A 80 -4.75 4.33 -2.26
CA ALA A 80 -4.54 5.53 -3.08
C ALA A 80 -3.31 6.32 -2.63
N GLU A 81 -3.16 6.56 -1.32
CA GLU A 81 -2.00 7.25 -0.74
C GLU A 81 -0.69 6.48 -1.00
N ALA A 82 -0.70 5.15 -0.83
CA ALA A 82 0.45 4.30 -1.08
C ALA A 82 0.88 4.33 -2.55
N ARG A 83 -0.10 4.36 -3.46
CA ARG A 83 0.12 4.46 -4.91
C ARG A 83 0.74 5.80 -5.29
N GLU A 84 0.24 6.91 -4.76
CA GLU A 84 0.82 8.24 -4.97
C GLU A 84 2.26 8.32 -4.43
N ALA A 85 2.49 7.79 -3.23
CA ALA A 85 3.83 7.73 -2.65
C ALA A 85 4.79 6.89 -3.50
N ALA A 86 4.33 5.77 -4.07
CA ALA A 86 5.12 4.95 -4.97
C ALA A 86 5.50 5.69 -6.26
N ILE A 87 4.57 6.42 -6.87
CA ILE A 87 4.81 7.25 -8.06
C ILE A 87 5.88 8.31 -7.74
N LYS A 88 5.77 8.99 -6.61
CA LYS A 88 6.74 10.01 -6.18
C LYS A 88 8.13 9.42 -5.94
N ARG A 89 8.23 8.24 -5.33
CA ARG A 89 9.51 7.54 -5.13
C ARG A 89 10.15 7.14 -6.46
N ASP A 90 9.35 6.64 -7.41
CA ASP A 90 9.86 6.25 -8.73
C ASP A 90 10.38 7.45 -9.53
N SER A 91 9.65 8.58 -9.52
CA SER A 91 10.09 9.83 -10.12
C SER A 91 11.43 10.31 -9.52
N ARG A 92 11.56 10.30 -8.19
CA ARG A 92 12.81 10.68 -7.52
C ARG A 92 13.96 9.73 -7.85
N ARG A 93 13.70 8.43 -7.96
CA ARG A 93 14.70 7.44 -8.40
C ARG A 93 15.20 7.72 -9.81
N LYS A 94 14.30 8.07 -10.74
CA LYS A 94 14.67 8.43 -12.12
C LYS A 94 15.54 9.69 -12.17
N GLU A 95 15.22 10.71 -11.38
CA GLU A 95 16.04 11.93 -11.27
C GLU A 95 17.46 11.63 -10.76
N LEU A 96 17.58 10.84 -9.68
CA LEU A 96 18.88 10.45 -9.14
C LEU A 96 19.70 9.62 -10.14
N ASN A 97 19.06 8.72 -10.88
CA ASN A 97 19.73 7.96 -11.94
C ASN A 97 20.25 8.87 -13.05
N LYS A 98 19.48 9.92 -13.42
CA LYS A 98 19.93 10.90 -14.41
C LYS A 98 21.15 11.68 -13.91
N LEU A 99 21.12 12.19 -12.67
CA LEU A 99 22.26 12.89 -12.08
C LEU A 99 23.51 12.01 -12.01
N THR A 100 23.34 10.73 -11.69
CA THR A 100 24.44 9.75 -11.66
C THR A 100 25.02 9.52 -13.06
N ALA A 101 24.18 9.41 -14.08
CA ALA A 101 24.61 9.29 -15.47
C ALA A 101 25.37 10.55 -15.94
N ASP A 102 24.87 11.75 -15.61
CA ASP A 102 25.49 13.02 -15.97
C ASP A 102 26.88 13.18 -15.31
N LEU A 103 27.01 12.80 -14.03
CA LEU A 103 28.30 12.77 -13.32
C LEU A 103 29.26 11.73 -13.89
N GLY A 104 28.78 10.53 -14.22
CA GLY A 104 29.57 9.49 -14.86
C GLY A 104 30.12 9.92 -16.22
N PHE A 105 29.29 10.62 -17.00
CA PHE A 105 29.67 11.20 -18.28
C PHE A 105 30.76 12.29 -18.12
N LEU A 106 30.62 13.18 -17.14
CA LEU A 106 31.61 14.22 -16.84
C LEU A 106 32.96 13.63 -16.40
N LEU A 107 32.96 12.58 -15.58
CA LEU A 107 34.19 11.90 -15.16
C LEU A 107 34.91 11.21 -16.33
N LEU A 108 34.16 10.60 -17.25
CA LEU A 108 34.71 9.99 -18.46
C LEU A 108 35.31 11.04 -19.43
N TYR A 109 34.63 12.17 -19.62
CA TYR A 109 35.15 13.25 -20.47
C TYR A 109 36.31 14.01 -19.85
N GLY A 110 36.30 14.23 -18.53
CA GLY A 110 37.41 14.86 -17.81
C GLY A 110 38.70 14.02 -17.86
N SER A 111 38.56 12.70 -17.78
CA SER A 111 39.69 11.77 -17.92
C SER A 111 40.22 11.70 -19.36
N LEU A 112 39.36 11.75 -20.38
CA LEU A 112 39.77 11.81 -21.79
C LEU A 112 40.46 13.13 -22.16
N LEU A 113 40.01 14.27 -21.65
CA LEU A 113 40.67 15.57 -21.87
C LEU A 113 42.05 15.63 -21.20
N SER A 114 42.22 14.97 -20.05
CA SER A 114 43.50 14.86 -19.35
C SER A 114 44.52 14.01 -20.10
N ILE A 115 44.07 12.99 -20.84
CA ILE A 115 44.92 12.12 -21.67
C ILE A 115 45.22 12.81 -23.02
N GLY A 116 44.28 13.54 -23.59
CA GLY A 116 44.48 14.29 -24.84
C GLY A 116 45.46 15.46 -24.75
N PHE A 117 45.65 16.05 -23.55
CA PHE A 117 46.63 17.12 -23.34
C PHE A 117 48.08 16.64 -23.26
N LEU A 118 48.32 15.34 -23.03
CA LEU A 118 49.64 14.70 -22.99
C LEU A 118 50.14 14.25 -24.38
N LEU A 119 49.34 14.40 -25.43
CA LEU A 119 49.66 14.00 -26.81
C LEU A 119 49.61 15.17 -27.80
N THR A 120 49.99 16.38 -27.37
CA THR A 120 50.45 17.38 -28.33
C THR A 120 51.96 17.17 -28.54
N PRO A 121 52.43 16.76 -29.73
CA PRO A 121 53.84 16.76 -30.01
C PRO A 121 54.27 18.23 -30.09
N GLY A 122 54.85 18.72 -28.99
CA GLY A 122 55.59 19.96 -28.97
C GLY A 122 56.67 19.89 -30.03
N SER A 123 56.57 20.83 -30.96
CA SER A 123 57.57 21.20 -31.95
C SER A 123 58.98 21.18 -31.33
N LEU A 124 59.80 20.22 -31.75
CA LEU A 124 61.24 20.28 -31.57
C LEU A 124 61.85 20.61 -32.94
N LEU A 125 62.31 21.87 -32.99
CA LEU A 125 63.37 22.47 -33.80
C LEU A 125 64.19 21.51 -34.68
#